data_AF-A0A968EYH1-F1
#
_entry.id   AF-A0A968EYH1-F1
#
_cell.length_a   1.000
_cell.length_b   1.000
_cell.length_c   1.000
_cell.angle_alpha   90.00
_cell.angle_beta   90.00
_cell.angle_gamma   90.00
#
_symmetry.space_group_name_H-M   'P 1'
#
loop_
_entity.id
_entity.type
_entity.pdbx_description
1 polymer ?
#
loop_
_entity_poly.entity_id
_entity_poly.type
_entity_poly.pdbx_seq_one_letter_code
_entity_poly.pdbx_strand_id
1 'polypeptide(L)'
;MIEESFAQNLIETAINCGAEKAEAYLSKKTETEITISNGKPESVNVKSDQGYGIRVLLDSKLGFYSSNRMEPLRATENIRQLVKATRFHTSDPFNNIPEYAGEQSKDVDEIHDPNMAEIPLSEKINAAIEIEKAGRAADSKVSGFVWILYGDVTESYRILNSTGIDVSSSGTTCYGFAYCFANHGQSVQTGRFAKAYGRYGDF
;
A
#
# COMPACT_ATOMS: atom_id res chain seq x y z
N MET A 1 -1.11 13.71 0.54
CA MET A 1 0.06 13.26 1.32
C MET A 1 -0.35 12.97 2.75
N ILE A 2 0.37 12.09 3.42
CA ILE A 2 0.22 11.84 4.87
C ILE A 2 0.66 13.10 5.63
N GLU A 3 -0.14 13.57 6.58
CA GLU A 3 0.16 14.78 7.34
C GLU A 3 1.34 14.56 8.30
N GLU A 4 2.38 15.38 8.13
CA GLU A 4 3.55 15.44 9.00
C GLU A 4 3.19 15.69 10.47
N SER A 5 2.27 16.63 10.68
CA SER A 5 1.82 17.08 12.00
C SER A 5 1.23 15.93 12.82
N PHE A 6 0.51 15.00 12.17
CA PHE A 6 -0.03 13.82 12.85
C PHE A 6 1.11 12.90 13.30
N ALA A 7 2.06 12.59 12.42
CA ALA A 7 3.20 11.74 12.75
C ALA A 7 4.05 12.32 13.89
N GLN A 8 4.35 13.62 13.83
CA GLN A 8 5.05 14.35 14.88
C GLN A 8 4.30 14.28 16.22
N ASN A 9 2.98 14.48 16.21
CA ASN A 9 2.16 14.37 17.40
C ASN A 9 2.25 12.97 18.06
N LEU A 10 2.34 11.90 17.27
CA LEU A 10 2.52 10.54 17.80
C LEU A 10 3.86 10.40 18.55
N ILE A 11 4.95 10.88 17.94
CA ILE A 11 6.30 10.83 18.53
C ILE A 11 6.36 11.68 19.80
N GLU A 12 5.93 12.93 19.73
CA GLU A 12 5.92 13.86 20.88
C GLU A 12 5.10 13.31 22.04
N THR A 13 3.93 12.73 21.76
CA THR A 13 3.10 12.12 22.79
C THR A 13 3.82 10.98 23.48
N ALA A 14 4.49 10.10 22.72
CA ALA A 14 5.21 8.96 23.29
C ALA A 14 6.36 9.42 24.19
N ILE A 15 7.18 10.38 23.72
CA ILE A 15 8.29 10.94 24.50
C ILE A 15 7.77 11.64 25.76
N ASN A 16 6.73 12.47 25.66
CA ASN A 16 6.12 13.15 26.81
C ASN A 16 5.48 12.18 27.82
N CYS A 17 5.08 10.97 27.39
CA CYS A 17 4.58 9.91 28.27
C CYS A 17 5.71 9.07 28.92
N GLY A 18 6.97 9.36 28.58
CA GLY A 18 8.16 8.76 29.17
C GLY A 18 8.80 7.64 28.35
N ALA A 19 8.50 7.49 27.06
CA ALA A 19 9.32 6.66 26.19
C ALA A 19 10.69 7.31 25.95
N GLU A 20 11.76 6.52 25.91
CA GLU A 20 13.11 6.97 25.58
C GLU A 20 13.29 7.19 24.08
N LYS A 21 12.69 6.29 23.29
CA LYS A 21 12.64 6.40 21.83
C LYS A 21 11.26 6.03 21.31
N ALA A 22 10.87 6.61 20.18
CA ALA A 22 9.64 6.28 19.48
C ALA A 22 9.86 6.31 17.96
N GLU A 23 9.14 5.47 17.23
CA GLU A 23 9.07 5.52 15.77
C GLU A 23 7.63 5.28 15.33
N ALA A 24 7.17 6.12 14.41
CA ALA A 24 5.86 6.07 13.79
C ALA A 24 6.01 5.70 12.31
N TYR A 25 5.20 4.75 11.86
CA TYR A 25 5.01 4.42 10.45
C TYR A 25 3.58 4.79 10.07
N LEU A 26 3.41 5.50 8.97
CA LEU A 26 2.11 5.87 8.43
C LEU A 26 2.00 5.40 7.00
N SER A 27 0.82 4.96 6.60
CA SER A 27 0.56 4.55 5.23
C SER A 27 -0.83 4.96 4.78
N LYS A 28 -0.95 5.31 3.51
CA LYS A 28 -2.22 5.47 2.79
C LYS A 28 -2.09 4.77 1.45
N LYS A 29 -3.06 3.92 1.13
CA LYS A 29 -3.13 3.15 -0.12
C LYS A 29 -4.52 3.34 -0.74
N THR A 30 -4.59 3.57 -2.04
CA THR A 30 -5.82 3.50 -2.82
C THR A 30 -5.62 2.48 -3.94
N GLU A 31 -6.55 1.54 -4.05
CA GLU A 31 -6.50 0.42 -4.99
C GLU A 31 -7.81 0.38 -5.80
N THR A 32 -7.68 0.22 -7.11
CA THR A 32 -8.79 0.02 -8.03
C THR A 32 -8.65 -1.37 -8.64
N GLU A 33 -9.70 -2.18 -8.62
CA GLU A 33 -9.77 -3.47 -9.31
C GLU A 33 -11.03 -3.53 -10.17
N ILE A 34 -10.86 -3.90 -11.44
CA ILE A 34 -11.93 -3.95 -12.43
C ILE A 34 -11.91 -5.32 -13.11
N THR A 35 -13.00 -6.06 -12.98
CA THR A 35 -13.17 -7.34 -13.69
C THR A 35 -14.12 -7.21 -14.85
N ILE A 36 -13.80 -7.88 -15.96
CA ILE A 36 -14.60 -7.86 -17.19
C ILE A 36 -15.12 -9.25 -17.49
N SER A 37 -16.37 -9.31 -17.95
CA SER A 37 -16.99 -10.49 -18.52
C SER A 37 -17.78 -10.10 -19.77
N ASN A 38 -17.43 -10.68 -20.92
CA ASN A 38 -18.11 -10.48 -22.20
C ASN A 38 -18.23 -9.00 -22.61
N GLY A 39 -17.11 -8.27 -22.54
CA GLY A 39 -16.99 -6.87 -22.94
C GLY A 39 -17.66 -5.88 -21.99
N LYS A 40 -18.09 -6.32 -20.81
CA LYS A 40 -18.77 -5.49 -19.82
C LYS A 40 -18.12 -5.62 -18.44
N PRO A 41 -18.07 -4.54 -17.64
CA PRO A 41 -17.67 -4.63 -16.24
C PRO A 41 -18.57 -5.59 -15.48
N GLU A 42 -17.95 -6.57 -14.83
CA GLU A 42 -18.60 -7.48 -13.87
C GLU A 42 -18.47 -6.92 -12.45
N SER A 43 -17.29 -6.39 -12.09
CA SER A 43 -17.08 -5.69 -10.83
C SER A 43 -16.14 -4.50 -11.01
N VAL A 44 -16.36 -3.47 -10.19
CA VAL A 44 -15.51 -2.30 -10.06
C VAL A 44 -15.37 -2.01 -8.57
N ASN A 45 -14.20 -2.28 -8.01
CA ASN A 45 -13.91 -2.08 -6.60
C ASN A 45 -12.87 -0.98 -6.47
N VAL A 46 -13.19 0.05 -5.68
CA VAL A 46 -12.22 1.08 -5.29
C VAL A 46 -12.11 1.05 -3.77
N LYS A 47 -10.91 0.78 -3.27
CA LYS A 47 -10.61 0.68 -1.85
C LYS A 47 -9.61 1.75 -1.46
N SER A 48 -9.83 2.41 -0.33
CA SER A 48 -8.84 3.28 0.28
C SER A 48 -8.58 2.82 1.71
N ASP A 49 -7.33 2.46 1.98
CA ASP A 49 -6.84 2.11 3.30
C ASP A 49 -5.89 3.20 3.81
N GLN A 50 -5.94 3.45 5.11
CA GLN A 50 -4.95 4.30 5.79
C GLN A 50 -4.76 3.83 7.22
N GLY A 51 -3.61 4.16 7.80
CA GLY A 51 -3.35 3.90 9.20
C GLY A 51 -1.97 4.33 9.66
N TYR A 52 -1.73 4.13 10.94
CA TYR A 52 -0.44 4.33 11.58
C TYR A 52 -0.09 3.15 12.48
N GLY A 53 1.21 2.91 12.61
CA GLY A 53 1.82 2.11 13.65
C GLY A 53 2.78 2.99 14.44
N ILE A 54 2.92 2.73 15.72
CA ILE A 54 3.92 3.34 16.59
C ILE A 54 4.60 2.27 17.42
N ARG A 55 5.93 2.30 17.44
CA ARG A 55 6.74 1.57 18.40
C ARG A 55 7.39 2.53 19.38
N VAL A 56 7.48 2.10 20.65
CA VAL A 56 8.12 2.86 21.74
C VAL A 56 9.13 1.98 22.45
N LEU A 57 10.21 2.59 22.93
CA LEU A 57 11.23 1.95 23.75
C LEU A 57 11.29 2.61 25.12
N LEU A 58 11.34 1.79 26.17
CA LEU A 58 11.49 2.21 27.57
C LEU A 58 12.28 1.14 28.32
N ASP A 59 13.44 1.45 28.88
CA ASP A 59 14.31 0.49 29.57
C ASP A 59 14.63 -0.76 28.73
N SER A 60 14.91 -0.57 27.42
CA SER A 60 15.06 -1.66 26.43
C SER A 60 13.83 -2.57 26.26
N LYS A 61 12.65 -2.13 26.70
CA LYS A 61 11.36 -2.81 26.47
C LYS A 61 10.67 -2.20 25.26
N LEU A 62 10.22 -3.04 24.34
CA LEU A 62 9.51 -2.63 23.13
C LEU A 62 7.99 -2.70 23.33
N GLY A 63 7.30 -1.59 23.11
CA GLY A 63 5.86 -1.53 22.94
C GLY A 63 5.51 -1.24 21.48
N PHE A 64 4.43 -1.83 20.98
CA PHE A 64 3.89 -1.53 19.66
C PHE A 64 2.37 -1.36 19.70
N TYR A 65 1.86 -0.40 18.92
CA TYR A 65 0.44 -0.19 18.69
C TYR A 65 0.20 0.20 17.24
N SER A 66 -0.95 -0.17 16.68
CA SER A 66 -1.37 0.25 15.34
C SER A 66 -2.87 0.50 15.27
N SER A 67 -3.28 1.39 14.37
CA SER A 67 -4.68 1.70 14.12
C SER A 67 -4.90 2.28 12.73
N ASN A 68 -6.11 2.08 12.19
CA ASN A 68 -6.58 2.75 10.97
C ASN A 68 -7.40 4.02 11.27
N ARG A 69 -7.51 4.40 12.55
CA ARG A 69 -8.28 5.54 13.04
C ARG A 69 -7.38 6.76 13.28
N MET A 70 -7.37 7.69 12.33
CA MET A 70 -6.47 8.86 12.28
C MET A 70 -6.91 10.05 13.16
N GLU A 71 -7.72 9.83 14.21
CA GLU A 71 -8.16 10.89 15.12
C GLU A 71 -7.08 11.22 16.19
N PRO A 72 -6.51 12.45 16.21
CA PRO A 72 -5.36 12.80 17.06
C PRO A 72 -5.58 12.54 18.56
N LEU A 73 -6.76 12.89 19.08
CA LEU A 73 -7.09 12.69 20.50
C LEU A 73 -7.14 11.21 20.88
N ARG A 74 -7.66 10.36 19.98
CA ARG A 74 -7.68 8.90 20.21
C ARG A 74 -6.29 8.32 20.13
N ALA A 75 -5.51 8.74 19.13
CA ALA A 75 -4.12 8.32 18.98
C ALA A 75 -3.29 8.67 20.22
N THR A 76 -3.45 9.89 20.74
CA THR A 76 -2.80 10.37 21.96
C THR A 76 -3.11 9.47 23.15
N GLU A 77 -4.38 9.14 23.38
CA GLU A 77 -4.77 8.27 24.50
C GLU A 77 -4.25 6.84 24.31
N ASN A 78 -4.31 6.30 23.10
CA ASN A 78 -3.76 4.97 22.80
C ASN A 78 -2.25 4.91 23.06
N ILE A 79 -1.49 5.94 22.66
CA ILE A 79 -0.05 6.03 22.92
C ILE A 79 0.24 6.11 24.42
N ARG A 80 -0.54 6.89 25.16
CA ARG A 80 -0.42 6.95 26.62
C ARG A 80 -0.60 5.57 27.25
N GLN A 81 -1.60 4.82 26.81
CA GLN A 81 -1.82 3.45 27.30
C GLN A 81 -0.71 2.49 26.86
N LEU A 82 -0.22 2.62 25.62
CA LEU A 82 0.92 1.86 25.12
C LEU A 82 2.16 2.05 26.00
N VAL A 83 2.55 3.28 26.30
CA VAL A 83 3.75 3.56 27.12
C VAL A 83 3.57 3.01 28.54
N LYS A 84 2.37 3.10 29.13
CA LYS A 84 2.07 2.48 30.43
C LYS A 84 2.21 0.96 30.39
N ALA A 85 1.66 0.30 29.37
CA ALA A 85 1.74 -1.14 29.21
C ALA A 85 3.18 -1.62 29.00
N THR A 86 3.97 -0.86 28.24
CA THR A 86 5.37 -1.17 27.90
C THR A 86 6.25 -1.32 29.14
N ARG A 87 5.93 -0.65 30.26
CA ARG A 87 6.64 -0.80 31.54
C ARG A 87 6.68 -2.24 32.05
N PHE A 88 5.67 -3.04 31.72
CA PHE A 88 5.53 -4.44 32.14
C PHE A 88 6.06 -5.44 31.11
N HIS A 89 6.53 -4.97 29.95
CA HIS A 89 7.13 -5.84 28.95
C HIS A 89 8.51 -6.33 29.41
N THR A 90 8.97 -7.42 28.77
CA THR A 90 10.31 -7.96 29.02
C THR A 90 11.35 -7.08 28.33
N SER A 91 12.41 -6.76 29.05
CA SER A 91 13.57 -6.04 28.52
C SER A 91 14.36 -6.95 27.58
N ASP A 92 14.80 -6.39 26.45
CA ASP A 92 15.74 -7.05 25.54
C ASP A 92 16.78 -6.00 25.08
N PRO A 93 18.07 -6.18 25.39
CA PRO A 93 19.12 -5.22 25.03
C PRO A 93 19.30 -5.03 23.51
N PHE A 94 18.74 -5.91 22.67
CA PHE A 94 18.75 -5.77 21.22
C PHE A 94 17.58 -4.94 20.68
N ASN A 95 16.63 -4.54 21.52
CA ASN A 95 15.59 -3.60 21.12
C ASN A 95 16.18 -2.22 20.88
N ASN A 96 16.11 -1.74 19.62
CA ASN A 96 16.57 -0.42 19.26
C ASN A 96 15.74 0.18 18.12
N ILE A 97 15.84 1.50 17.98
CA ILE A 97 15.34 2.28 16.84
C ILE A 97 16.56 2.82 16.07
N PRO A 98 16.55 2.81 14.73
CA PRO A 98 17.67 3.28 13.92
C PRO A 98 18.04 4.73 14.25
N GLU A 99 19.32 5.00 14.47
CA GLU A 99 19.84 6.36 14.62
C GLU A 99 19.91 7.06 13.26
N TYR A 100 19.72 8.39 13.24
CA TYR A 100 19.89 9.15 12.02
C TYR A 100 21.37 9.22 11.64
N ALA A 101 21.72 8.59 10.51
CA ALA A 101 23.11 8.48 10.05
C ALA A 101 23.62 9.75 9.33
N GLY A 102 22.85 10.83 9.27
CA GLY A 102 23.24 12.06 8.55
C GLY A 102 22.93 12.05 7.05
N GLU A 103 22.52 10.91 6.50
CA GLU A 103 22.14 10.73 5.11
C GLU A 103 20.70 10.25 5.01
N GLN A 104 19.88 10.97 4.26
CA GLN A 104 18.52 10.58 3.95
C GLN A 104 18.49 9.74 2.67
N SER A 105 17.64 8.72 2.62
CA SER A 105 17.43 7.95 1.38
C SER A 105 17.00 8.89 0.26
N LYS A 106 17.64 8.79 -0.90
CA LYS A 106 17.20 9.52 -2.09
C LYS A 106 15.84 8.99 -2.52
N ASP A 107 14.93 9.91 -2.85
CA ASP A 107 13.67 9.53 -3.46
C ASP A 107 13.96 8.85 -4.80
N VAL A 108 13.20 7.80 -5.10
CA VAL A 108 13.32 7.08 -6.37
C VAL A 108 12.21 7.61 -7.25
N ASP A 109 12.45 8.72 -7.97
CA ASP A 109 11.45 9.37 -8.83
C ASP A 109 10.85 8.41 -9.89
N GLU A 110 11.51 7.28 -10.15
CA GLU A 110 11.07 6.26 -11.10
C GLU A 110 9.85 5.43 -10.65
N ILE A 111 9.55 5.37 -9.34
CA ILE A 111 8.49 4.47 -8.82
C ILE A 111 7.13 5.15 -8.60
N HIS A 112 7.00 6.45 -8.91
CA HIS A 112 5.76 7.21 -8.77
C HIS A 112 5.34 7.89 -10.08
N ASP A 113 4.13 7.58 -10.54
CA ASP A 113 3.43 8.29 -11.59
C ASP A 113 2.40 9.26 -10.97
N PRO A 114 2.66 10.57 -11.02
CA PRO A 114 1.76 11.56 -10.42
C PRO A 114 0.37 11.57 -11.06
N ASN A 115 0.23 11.05 -12.29
CA ASN A 115 -1.04 11.08 -13.02
C ASN A 115 -1.91 9.84 -12.76
N MET A 116 -1.39 8.77 -12.13
CA MET A 116 -2.11 7.50 -11.92
C MET A 116 -3.44 7.70 -11.18
N ALA A 117 -3.45 8.60 -10.19
CA ALA A 117 -4.64 8.94 -9.41
C ALA A 117 -5.67 9.76 -10.21
N GLU A 118 -5.24 10.43 -11.29
CA GLU A 118 -6.06 11.30 -12.12
C GLU A 118 -6.68 10.56 -13.31
N ILE A 119 -6.20 9.35 -13.63
CA ILE A 119 -6.74 8.53 -14.72
C ILE A 119 -8.24 8.25 -14.48
N PRO A 120 -9.12 8.65 -15.40
CA PRO A 120 -10.55 8.45 -15.26
C PRO A 120 -10.92 6.96 -15.14
N LEU A 121 -11.89 6.65 -14.29
CA LEU A 121 -12.39 5.27 -14.14
C LEU A 121 -12.84 4.65 -15.47
N SER A 122 -13.43 5.44 -16.37
CA SER A 122 -13.81 5.00 -17.70
C SER A 122 -12.63 4.52 -18.54
N GLU A 123 -11.47 5.15 -18.39
CA GLU A 123 -10.25 4.78 -19.09
C GLU A 123 -9.70 3.45 -18.55
N LYS A 124 -9.69 3.30 -17.22
CA LYS A 124 -9.34 2.04 -16.54
C LYS A 124 -10.26 0.87 -16.92
N ILE A 125 -11.57 1.14 -17.07
CA ILE A 125 -12.54 0.15 -17.56
C ILE A 125 -12.21 -0.23 -19.00
N ASN A 126 -11.93 0.74 -19.87
CA ASN A 126 -11.55 0.48 -21.24
C ASN A 126 -10.27 -0.35 -21.32
N ALA A 127 -9.27 -0.06 -20.49
CA ALA A 127 -8.04 -0.84 -20.40
C ALA A 127 -8.33 -2.33 -20.09
N ALA A 128 -9.21 -2.60 -19.10
CA ALA A 128 -9.64 -3.96 -18.79
C ALA A 128 -10.35 -4.66 -19.97
N ILE A 129 -11.20 -3.93 -20.70
CA ILE A 129 -11.89 -4.43 -21.89
C ILE A 129 -10.90 -4.76 -23.01
N GLU A 130 -9.87 -3.94 -23.21
CA GLU A 130 -8.84 -4.19 -24.21
C GLU A 130 -8.00 -5.43 -23.90
N ILE A 131 -7.78 -5.78 -22.61
CA ILE A 131 -7.16 -7.07 -22.23
C ILE A 131 -8.00 -8.25 -22.75
N GLU A 132 -9.32 -8.23 -22.53
CA GLU A 132 -10.21 -9.30 -23.02
C GLU A 132 -10.18 -9.38 -24.55
N LYS A 133 -10.30 -8.23 -25.23
CA LYS A 133 -10.26 -8.15 -26.71
C LYS A 133 -8.95 -8.71 -27.26
N ALA A 134 -7.81 -8.31 -26.70
CA ALA A 134 -6.50 -8.79 -27.10
C ALA A 134 -6.38 -10.32 -26.93
N GLY A 135 -6.85 -10.86 -25.80
CA GLY A 135 -6.87 -12.31 -25.57
C GLY A 135 -7.74 -13.07 -26.57
N ARG A 136 -8.92 -12.56 -26.95
CA ARG A 136 -9.79 -13.18 -27.96
C ARG A 136 -9.18 -13.12 -29.36
N ALA A 137 -8.49 -12.03 -29.68
CA ALA A 137 -7.86 -11.83 -30.98
C ALA A 137 -6.58 -12.66 -31.16
N ALA A 138 -5.96 -13.13 -30.09
CA ALA A 138 -4.69 -13.87 -30.14
C ALA A 138 -4.80 -15.20 -30.88
N ASP A 139 -5.88 -15.97 -30.69
CA ASP A 139 -6.16 -17.20 -31.45
C ASP A 139 -7.66 -17.55 -31.39
N SER A 140 -8.21 -17.97 -32.52
CA SER A 140 -9.59 -18.48 -32.65
C SER A 140 -9.98 -19.59 -31.65
N LYS A 141 -9.01 -20.33 -31.11
CA LYS A 141 -9.22 -21.37 -30.11
C LYS A 141 -9.54 -20.81 -28.73
N VAL A 142 -9.20 -19.55 -28.43
CA VAL A 142 -9.54 -18.90 -27.15
C VAL A 142 -11.04 -18.71 -27.09
N SER A 143 -11.71 -19.62 -26.38
CA SER A 143 -13.17 -19.67 -26.31
C SER A 143 -13.76 -18.80 -25.20
N GLY A 144 -12.95 -18.39 -24.23
CA GLY A 144 -13.40 -17.51 -23.15
C GLY A 144 -12.38 -17.31 -22.04
N PHE A 145 -12.82 -16.63 -21.00
CA PHE A 145 -12.00 -16.27 -19.85
C PHE A 145 -12.65 -16.73 -18.56
N VAL A 146 -11.81 -17.26 -17.68
CA VAL A 146 -12.15 -17.47 -16.27
C VAL A 146 -12.10 -16.14 -15.54
N TRP A 147 -11.12 -15.30 -15.88
CA TRP A 147 -10.92 -14.01 -15.20
C TRP A 147 -10.16 -13.03 -16.08
N ILE A 148 -10.68 -11.81 -16.19
CA ILE A 148 -9.98 -10.64 -16.74
C ILE A 148 -9.95 -9.60 -15.63
N LEU A 149 -8.78 -9.01 -15.40
CA LEU A 149 -8.58 -8.01 -14.37
C LEU A 149 -7.68 -6.91 -14.90
N TYR A 150 -8.10 -5.67 -14.71
CA TYR A 150 -7.21 -4.53 -14.58
C TYR A 150 -7.15 -4.15 -13.10
N GLY A 151 -5.97 -3.78 -12.60
CA GLY A 151 -5.84 -3.17 -11.29
C GLY A 151 -4.80 -2.06 -11.26
N ASP A 152 -4.99 -1.09 -10.36
CA ASP A 152 -3.97 -0.11 -10.02
C ASP A 152 -3.93 0.21 -8.53
N VAL A 153 -2.75 0.62 -8.09
CA VAL A 153 -2.42 1.00 -6.73
C VAL A 153 -1.71 2.34 -6.76
N THR A 154 -2.14 3.24 -5.87
CA THR A 154 -1.39 4.42 -5.47
C THR A 154 -1.15 4.33 -3.96
N GLU A 155 0.08 4.54 -3.52
CA GLU A 155 0.42 4.44 -2.11
C GLU A 155 1.42 5.50 -1.68
N SER A 156 1.35 5.85 -0.41
CA SER A 156 2.31 6.75 0.24
C SER A 156 2.57 6.26 1.65
N TYR A 157 3.79 6.44 2.11
CA TYR A 157 4.23 6.08 3.44
C TYR A 157 5.14 7.15 4.02
N ARG A 158 5.15 7.23 5.35
CA ARG A 158 6.03 8.13 6.09
C ARG A 158 6.53 7.45 7.35
N ILE A 159 7.83 7.56 7.63
CA ILE A 159 8.46 7.05 8.83
C ILE A 159 9.10 8.23 9.56
N LEU A 160 8.71 8.43 10.82
CA LEU A 160 9.35 9.38 11.73
C LEU A 160 9.87 8.65 12.94
N ASN A 161 11.01 9.06 13.48
CA ASN A 161 11.46 8.61 14.78
C ASN A 161 12.05 9.73 15.64
N SER A 162 12.19 9.45 16.93
CA SER A 162 12.73 10.39 17.91
C SER A 162 14.23 10.65 17.77
N THR A 163 14.94 9.94 16.88
CA THR A 163 16.37 10.15 16.62
C THR A 163 16.62 11.08 15.43
N GLY A 164 15.56 11.64 14.83
CA GLY A 164 15.65 12.60 13.72
C GLY A 164 15.44 12.01 12.33
N ILE A 165 15.04 10.73 12.20
CA ILE A 165 14.58 10.20 10.91
C ILE A 165 13.19 10.78 10.63
N ASP A 166 13.03 11.40 9.46
CA ASP A 166 11.75 11.77 8.88
C ASP A 166 11.82 11.55 7.37
N VAL A 167 11.27 10.42 6.90
CA VAL A 167 11.31 10.03 5.50
C VAL A 167 9.90 9.74 5.00
N SER A 168 9.61 10.20 3.78
CA SER A 168 8.40 9.84 3.05
C SER A 168 8.78 9.25 1.71
N SER A 169 7.97 8.34 1.20
CA SER A 169 8.00 8.01 -0.22
C SER A 169 6.61 7.55 -0.68
N SER A 170 6.46 7.39 -1.97
CA SER A 170 5.21 7.05 -2.64
C SER A 170 5.48 6.14 -3.82
N GLY A 171 4.48 5.34 -4.17
CA GLY A 171 4.58 4.36 -5.23
C GLY A 171 3.29 4.29 -6.02
N THR A 172 3.41 3.94 -7.29
CA THR A 172 2.27 3.58 -8.13
C THR A 172 2.53 2.27 -8.85
N THR A 173 1.48 1.52 -9.10
CA THR A 173 1.55 0.32 -9.94
C THR A 173 0.23 0.16 -10.66
N CYS A 174 0.26 -0.18 -11.95
CA CYS A 174 -0.91 -0.68 -12.67
C CYS A 174 -0.56 -2.06 -13.24
N TYR A 175 -1.56 -2.91 -13.38
CA TYR A 175 -1.38 -4.28 -13.83
C TYR A 175 -2.60 -4.84 -14.53
N GLY A 176 -2.33 -5.77 -15.43
CA GLY A 176 -3.33 -6.49 -16.21
C GLY A 176 -3.14 -7.98 -16.01
N PHE A 177 -4.25 -8.69 -15.89
CA PHE A 177 -4.26 -10.14 -15.76
C PHE A 177 -5.36 -10.74 -16.63
N ALA A 178 -5.02 -11.83 -17.31
CA ALA A 178 -5.97 -12.63 -18.08
C ALA A 178 -5.77 -14.11 -17.77
N TYR A 179 -6.87 -14.80 -17.47
CA TYR A 179 -6.93 -16.24 -17.33
C TYR A 179 -7.95 -16.80 -18.31
N CYS A 180 -7.47 -17.44 -19.37
CA CYS A 180 -8.29 -17.94 -20.47
C CYS A 180 -8.37 -19.46 -20.53
N PHE A 181 -9.36 -19.95 -21.26
CA PHE A 181 -9.42 -21.33 -21.72
C PHE A 181 -9.60 -21.39 -23.24
N ALA A 182 -8.91 -22.34 -23.85
CA ALA A 182 -8.89 -22.57 -25.28
C ALA A 182 -9.31 -24.00 -25.61
N ASN A 183 -10.06 -24.16 -26.70
CA ASN A 183 -10.63 -25.43 -27.13
C ASN A 183 -9.97 -25.91 -28.42
N HIS A 184 -9.69 -27.21 -28.50
CA HIS A 184 -9.32 -27.88 -29.73
C HIS A 184 -9.94 -29.28 -29.77
N GLY A 185 -11.02 -29.44 -30.55
CA GLY A 185 -11.84 -30.65 -30.52
C GLY A 185 -12.47 -30.83 -29.12
N GLN A 186 -12.26 -32.00 -28.51
CA GLN A 186 -12.70 -32.28 -27.14
C GLN A 186 -11.70 -31.82 -26.06
N SER A 187 -10.54 -31.30 -26.45
CA SER A 187 -9.52 -30.84 -25.50
C SER A 187 -9.79 -29.40 -25.08
N VAL A 188 -9.77 -29.15 -23.78
CA VAL A 188 -9.79 -27.82 -23.17
C VAL A 188 -8.47 -27.62 -22.44
N GLN A 189 -7.80 -26.51 -22.68
CA GLN A 189 -6.58 -26.12 -21.98
C GLN A 189 -6.73 -24.70 -21.44
N THR A 190 -5.99 -24.42 -20.38
CA THR A 190 -6.00 -23.14 -19.68
C THR A 190 -4.67 -22.40 -19.83
N GLY A 191 -4.71 -21.07 -19.81
CA GLY A 191 -3.52 -20.24 -19.92
C GLY A 191 -3.68 -18.92 -19.16
N ARG A 192 -2.59 -18.39 -18.60
CA ARG A 192 -2.60 -17.14 -17.84
C ARG A 192 -1.52 -16.17 -18.31
N PHE A 193 -1.84 -14.89 -18.24
CA PHE A 193 -0.94 -13.78 -18.51
C PHE A 193 -1.08 -12.74 -17.40
N ALA A 194 0.05 -12.14 -17.00
CA ALA A 194 0.09 -11.04 -16.05
C ALA A 194 1.21 -10.08 -16.46
N LYS A 195 0.94 -8.77 -16.36
CA LYS A 195 1.96 -7.74 -16.56
C LYS A 195 1.66 -6.55 -15.65
N ALA A 196 2.71 -5.91 -15.15
CA ALA A 196 2.62 -4.76 -14.26
C ALA A 196 3.65 -3.69 -14.65
N TYR A 197 3.32 -2.42 -14.36
CA TYR A 197 4.14 -1.26 -14.66
C TYR A 197 4.01 -0.23 -13.54
N GLY A 198 5.07 0.57 -13.33
CA GLY A 198 5.06 1.67 -12.37
C GLY A 198 4.29 2.90 -12.86
N ARG A 199 4.18 3.09 -14.18
CA ARG A 199 3.53 4.24 -14.82
C ARG A 199 2.38 3.77 -15.70
N TYR A 200 1.28 4.53 -15.70
CA TYR A 200 0.10 4.17 -16.49
C TYR A 200 0.35 4.32 -18.00
N GLY A 201 1.18 5.31 -18.39
CA GLY A 201 1.52 5.52 -19.80
C GLY A 201 2.31 4.36 -20.45
N ASP A 202 2.88 3.46 -19.63
CA ASP A 202 3.60 2.27 -20.11
C ASP A 202 2.68 1.03 -20.21
N PHE A 203 1.45 1.11 -19.69
CA PHE A 203 0.51 0.00 -19.60
C PHE A 203 0.06 -0.51 -20.97
#